data_AF-A0A7S0QFE8-F1
#
_entry.id   AF-A0A7S0QFE8-F1
#
_cell.length_a   1.000
_cell.length_b   1.000
_cell.length_c   1.000
_cell.angle_alpha   90.00
_cell.angle_beta   90.00
_cell.angle_gamma   90.00
#
_symmetry.space_group_name_H-M   'P 1'
#
loop_
_entity.id
_entity.type
_entity.pdbx_description
1 polymer ?
#
loop_
_entity_poly.entity_id
_entity_poly.type
_entity_poly.pdbx_seq_one_letter_code
_entity_poly.pdbx_strand_id
1 'polypeptide(L)'
;LIEGRSYKANILVGTPGTLTTTPVLYKTTQGSFSGSDTLLAVTVFDRDLIFQPISARQVSVTTRKDNEYEVVLLTEQGSKTDIFTGTLRTCTRCYLGNCNLDFFSYEKVTNTNIGSGVVLPDGSVILPDGTIVPTLTSPGLSPLQASMILRCPSEVEGVSNDGILFVEPGDLLTITYSDVMPSSLHQAYTHIARSGVLHVSPVNNLVPGEALSLELLDDDLNNDPIHAETVDIIVETDQVGVSGSSVILTEDSLNSGRFTGNLRTVQWVDCNFGCDPVTANQMSGSEFGTMAVSPGGLLHIMYTSSSTGESQVFHVNIASLGSIHVCHVSLSNSCLYDQFERDGVLVSMAETGNLLSVNVSDLDLITSLSEIVVMAYPNPNHAADYEQVHMHWTGMGLFTGSILTVQNESQHAVPNDGVLVVSQNCEVTFTYADGSPPASSIAVVRMAMKGSLVLRIALLDSTPFLIVRLTDNDLILNASLQKSAFVSVAGYRSGSESINLFLILSNVSSGAFEGAICIQNSQAVQGRIDDSLWGRSGDIITVTYNDQMPLAVINSTISLQFPGALNVPVPYAKINSEISVTVLDGDLDRNSSAV
;
A
#
# COMPACT_ATOMS: atom_id res chain seq x y z
N LEU A 1 -66.94 -72.42 -13.63
CA LEU A 1 -66.96 -71.91 -15.02
C LEU A 1 -67.86 -70.68 -15.04
N ILE A 2 -67.33 -69.54 -14.58
CA ILE A 2 -67.86 -68.21 -14.88
C ILE A 2 -66.70 -67.53 -15.62
N GLU A 3 -67.01 -66.98 -16.78
CA GLU A 3 -66.11 -66.59 -17.86
C GLU A 3 -64.83 -65.88 -17.41
N GLY A 4 -63.69 -66.43 -17.81
CA GLY A 4 -62.37 -65.83 -17.65
C GLY A 4 -62.18 -64.62 -18.55
N ARG A 5 -62.73 -63.46 -18.15
CA ARG A 5 -62.28 -62.17 -18.67
C ARG A 5 -61.06 -61.73 -17.87
N SER A 6 -59.88 -61.87 -18.47
CA SER A 6 -58.67 -61.20 -18.01
C SER A 6 -58.83 -59.70 -18.25
N TYR A 7 -59.05 -58.93 -17.19
CA TYR A 7 -58.93 -57.48 -17.26
C TYR A 7 -57.45 -57.12 -17.14
N LYS A 8 -56.83 -56.74 -18.25
CA LYS A 8 -55.54 -56.04 -18.21
C LYS A 8 -55.80 -54.64 -17.67
N ALA A 9 -55.61 -54.44 -16.37
CA ALA A 9 -55.47 -53.10 -15.82
C ALA A 9 -54.09 -52.59 -16.24
N ASN A 10 -54.06 -51.63 -17.17
CA ASN A 10 -52.85 -50.85 -17.38
C ASN A 10 -52.73 -49.93 -16.18
N ILE A 11 -51.95 -50.34 -15.17
CA ILE A 11 -51.56 -49.46 -14.08
C ILE A 11 -50.50 -48.54 -14.69
N LEU A 12 -50.86 -47.29 -14.98
CA LEU A 12 -49.85 -46.25 -15.14
C LEU A 12 -49.20 -46.08 -13.77
N VAL A 13 -47.89 -46.25 -13.72
CA VAL A 13 -47.07 -45.79 -12.61
C VAL A 13 -46.52 -44.47 -13.10
N GLY A 14 -46.97 -43.37 -12.47
CA GLY A 14 -46.51 -42.04 -12.85
C GLY A 14 -45.01 -41.89 -12.62
N THR A 15 -44.39 -41.05 -13.43
CA THR A 15 -43.00 -40.65 -13.28
C THR A 15 -42.97 -39.24 -12.72
N PRO A 16 -42.26 -38.98 -11.61
CA PRO A 16 -42.15 -37.63 -11.07
C PRO A 16 -41.72 -36.63 -12.15
N GLY A 17 -42.47 -35.55 -12.30
CA GLY A 17 -42.10 -34.45 -13.17
C GLY A 17 -40.80 -33.77 -12.72
N THR A 18 -40.11 -33.11 -13.67
CA THR A 18 -39.04 -32.16 -13.36
C THR A 18 -39.34 -30.82 -14.02
N LEU A 19 -38.97 -29.73 -13.33
CA LEU A 19 -39.25 -28.36 -13.75
C LEU A 19 -37.92 -27.64 -13.95
N THR A 20 -37.75 -26.99 -15.10
CA THR A 20 -36.61 -26.13 -15.38
C THR A 20 -37.07 -24.81 -16.01
N THR A 21 -36.29 -23.76 -15.79
CA THR A 21 -36.53 -22.44 -16.36
C THR A 21 -35.28 -21.93 -17.06
N THR A 22 -35.47 -20.98 -17.97
CA THR A 22 -34.36 -20.24 -18.57
C THR A 22 -34.22 -18.90 -17.85
N PRO A 23 -33.00 -18.45 -17.53
CA PRO A 23 -32.79 -17.12 -16.99
C PRO A 23 -33.32 -16.06 -17.95
N VAL A 24 -33.97 -15.03 -17.41
CA VAL A 24 -34.42 -13.89 -18.22
C VAL A 24 -33.21 -12.97 -18.43
N LEU A 25 -32.50 -13.17 -19.55
CA LEU A 25 -31.33 -12.35 -19.89
C LEU A 25 -31.77 -10.94 -20.32
N TYR A 26 -31.34 -9.94 -19.56
CA TYR A 26 -31.51 -8.54 -19.93
C TYR A 26 -30.33 -8.09 -20.81
N LYS A 27 -30.59 -7.81 -22.08
CA LYS A 27 -29.54 -7.28 -22.98
C LYS A 27 -29.43 -5.77 -22.84
N THR A 28 -28.58 -5.29 -21.95
CA THR A 28 -28.14 -3.90 -21.93
C THR A 28 -27.11 -3.69 -23.05
N THR A 29 -27.57 -3.32 -24.25
CA THR A 29 -26.61 -2.75 -25.23
C THR A 29 -26.44 -1.28 -24.85
N GLN A 30 -25.23 -0.88 -24.44
CA GLN A 30 -24.87 0.44 -23.92
C GLN A 30 -25.75 1.59 -24.47
N GLY A 31 -26.58 2.17 -23.61
CA GLY A 31 -27.18 3.50 -23.80
C GLY A 31 -28.63 3.58 -24.29
N SER A 32 -29.31 2.47 -24.59
CA SER A 32 -30.73 2.49 -25.01
C SER A 32 -31.53 1.38 -24.33
N PHE A 33 -32.33 1.75 -23.33
CA PHE A 33 -33.41 0.89 -22.80
C PHE A 33 -34.49 0.73 -23.88
N SER A 34 -34.26 -0.15 -24.84
CA SER A 34 -35.35 -0.73 -25.60
C SER A 34 -36.08 -1.63 -24.62
N GLY A 35 -37.28 -1.24 -24.18
CA GLY A 35 -38.20 -2.09 -23.40
C GLY A 35 -38.66 -3.29 -24.22
N SER A 36 -37.72 -4.12 -24.66
CA SER A 36 -37.98 -5.35 -25.37
C SER A 36 -38.59 -6.31 -24.39
N ASP A 37 -39.82 -6.70 -24.67
CA ASP A 37 -40.50 -7.78 -23.98
C ASP A 37 -39.58 -9.00 -23.90
N THR A 38 -39.12 -9.29 -22.70
CA THR A 38 -38.35 -10.48 -22.43
C THR A 38 -39.32 -11.63 -22.15
N LEU A 39 -39.11 -12.76 -22.83
CA LEU A 39 -39.92 -13.96 -22.62
C LEU A 39 -39.22 -14.88 -21.62
N LEU A 40 -39.87 -15.18 -20.51
CA LEU A 40 -39.47 -16.26 -19.61
C LEU A 40 -39.95 -17.58 -20.22
N ALA A 41 -39.04 -18.47 -20.61
CA ALA A 41 -39.42 -19.81 -21.06
C ALA A 41 -39.42 -20.80 -19.87
N VAL A 42 -40.53 -21.50 -19.70
CA VAL A 42 -40.76 -22.53 -18.69
C VAL A 42 -40.78 -23.88 -19.38
N THR A 43 -40.02 -24.85 -18.87
CA THR A 43 -40.01 -26.23 -19.38
C THR A 43 -40.34 -27.21 -18.26
N VAL A 44 -41.30 -28.11 -18.51
CA VAL A 44 -41.65 -29.22 -17.63
C VAL A 44 -41.40 -30.52 -18.37
N PHE A 45 -40.66 -31.43 -17.74
CA PHE A 45 -40.50 -32.80 -18.20
C PHE A 45 -41.40 -33.70 -17.35
N ASP A 46 -42.53 -34.10 -17.91
CA ASP A 46 -43.51 -34.93 -17.22
C ASP A 46 -44.27 -35.77 -18.25
N ARG A 47 -44.10 -37.09 -18.17
CA ARG A 47 -44.73 -38.05 -19.10
C ARG A 47 -46.23 -38.16 -18.88
N ASP A 48 -46.70 -37.92 -17.67
CA ASP A 48 -48.10 -38.11 -17.28
C ASP A 48 -48.98 -36.97 -17.80
N LEU A 49 -48.41 -35.79 -18.07
CA LEU A 49 -49.11 -34.64 -18.70
C LEU A 49 -49.75 -34.95 -20.06
N ILE A 50 -49.28 -35.97 -20.78
CA ILE A 50 -49.89 -36.42 -22.05
C ILE A 50 -51.29 -36.99 -21.83
N PHE A 51 -51.53 -37.60 -20.67
CA PHE A 51 -52.80 -38.27 -20.32
C PHE A 51 -53.74 -37.41 -19.47
N GLN A 52 -53.28 -36.24 -19.02
CA GLN A 52 -54.05 -35.32 -18.18
C GLN A 52 -54.85 -34.30 -19.02
N PRO A 53 -55.96 -33.74 -18.49
CA PRO A 53 -56.68 -32.64 -19.13
C PRO A 53 -55.79 -31.39 -19.26
N ILE A 54 -56.11 -30.51 -20.22
CA ILE A 54 -55.36 -29.27 -20.48
C ILE A 54 -55.22 -28.39 -19.21
N SER A 55 -56.20 -28.45 -18.30
CA SER A 55 -56.14 -27.74 -17.02
C SER A 55 -55.00 -28.18 -16.10
N ALA A 56 -54.42 -29.37 -16.30
CA ALA A 56 -53.24 -29.84 -15.58
C ALA A 56 -51.91 -29.37 -16.21
N ARG A 57 -51.96 -28.75 -17.41
CA ARG A 57 -50.77 -28.26 -18.14
C ARG A 57 -50.49 -26.79 -17.83
N GLN A 58 -50.54 -26.45 -16.56
CA GLN A 58 -50.41 -25.08 -16.08
C GLN A 58 -49.28 -24.99 -15.07
N VAL A 59 -48.53 -23.90 -15.15
CA VAL A 59 -47.50 -23.53 -14.18
C VAL A 59 -47.81 -22.15 -13.67
N SER A 60 -47.72 -21.95 -12.35
CA SER A 60 -47.84 -20.62 -11.75
C SER A 60 -46.45 -20.02 -11.60
N VAL A 61 -46.24 -18.82 -12.13
CA VAL A 61 -45.02 -18.03 -11.92
C VAL A 61 -45.38 -16.88 -10.99
N THR A 62 -44.66 -16.71 -9.90
CA THR A 62 -44.97 -15.70 -8.87
C THR A 62 -43.74 -14.84 -8.56
N THR A 63 -43.92 -13.53 -8.44
CA THR A 63 -42.89 -12.58 -7.99
C THR A 63 -42.91 -12.46 -6.47
N ARG A 64 -41.74 -12.36 -5.84
CA ARG A 64 -41.66 -12.19 -4.37
C ARG A 64 -42.07 -10.79 -3.90
N LYS A 65 -41.83 -9.77 -4.73
CA LYS A 65 -42.00 -8.35 -4.40
C LYS A 65 -43.45 -8.00 -3.99
N ASP A 66 -44.41 -8.43 -4.80
CA ASP A 66 -45.83 -8.07 -4.67
C ASP A 66 -46.77 -9.29 -4.69
N ASN A 67 -46.23 -10.51 -4.80
CA ASN A 67 -46.99 -11.74 -4.97
C ASN A 67 -47.89 -11.74 -6.21
N GLU A 68 -47.55 -10.95 -7.23
CA GLU A 68 -48.16 -11.10 -8.54
C GLU A 68 -47.90 -12.52 -9.04
N TYR A 69 -48.91 -13.16 -9.63
CA TYR A 69 -48.74 -14.45 -10.25
C TYR A 69 -49.38 -14.55 -11.63
N GLU A 70 -48.73 -15.30 -12.50
CA GLU A 70 -49.17 -15.57 -13.86
C GLU A 70 -49.26 -17.07 -14.12
N VAL A 71 -50.29 -17.47 -14.87
CA VAL A 71 -50.48 -18.86 -15.26
C VAL A 71 -49.95 -19.07 -16.67
N VAL A 72 -48.90 -19.87 -16.78
CA VAL A 72 -48.30 -20.25 -18.05
C VAL A 72 -48.94 -21.55 -18.54
N LEU A 73 -49.58 -21.49 -19.70
CA LEU A 73 -50.07 -22.68 -20.38
C LEU A 73 -48.91 -23.37 -21.10
N LEU A 74 -48.71 -24.65 -20.80
CA LEU A 74 -47.65 -25.43 -21.43
C LEU A 74 -48.15 -26.16 -22.68
N THR A 75 -47.30 -26.17 -23.71
CA THR A 75 -47.51 -26.89 -24.96
C THR A 75 -46.44 -27.98 -25.12
N GLU A 76 -46.86 -29.19 -25.47
CA GLU A 76 -45.93 -30.30 -25.72
C GLU A 76 -45.05 -30.00 -26.94
N GLN A 77 -43.74 -30.12 -26.78
CA GLN A 77 -42.77 -29.93 -27.86
C GLN A 77 -42.67 -31.21 -28.69
N GLY A 78 -43.52 -31.34 -29.70
CA GLY A 78 -43.60 -32.54 -30.55
C GLY A 78 -44.49 -33.63 -29.94
N SER A 79 -44.71 -34.71 -30.69
CA SER A 79 -45.60 -35.79 -30.26
C SER A 79 -44.86 -36.76 -29.33
N LYS A 80 -45.31 -36.87 -28.07
CA LYS A 80 -44.80 -37.84 -27.08
C LYS A 80 -43.34 -37.62 -26.68
N THR A 81 -42.93 -36.37 -26.56
CA THR A 81 -41.57 -36.06 -26.11
C THR A 81 -41.47 -36.04 -24.59
N ASP A 82 -42.59 -36.02 -23.88
CA ASP A 82 -42.67 -35.79 -22.44
C ASP A 82 -42.15 -34.38 -22.03
N ILE A 83 -41.92 -33.47 -23.00
CA ILE A 83 -41.40 -32.11 -22.80
C ILE A 83 -42.50 -31.10 -23.09
N PHE A 84 -42.82 -30.28 -22.11
CA PHE A 84 -43.87 -29.26 -22.19
C PHE A 84 -43.25 -27.88 -21.96
N THR A 85 -43.43 -26.96 -22.90
CA THR A 85 -42.88 -25.60 -22.80
C THR A 85 -43.96 -24.54 -22.84
N GLY A 86 -43.79 -23.47 -22.10
CA GLY A 86 -44.58 -22.25 -22.22
C GLY A 86 -43.71 -21.01 -22.12
N THR A 87 -44.22 -19.88 -22.57
CA THR A 87 -43.52 -18.59 -22.47
C THR A 87 -44.40 -17.60 -21.72
N LEU A 88 -43.82 -16.88 -20.78
CA LEU A 88 -44.45 -15.78 -20.07
C LEU A 88 -43.79 -14.46 -20.49
N ARG A 89 -44.60 -13.46 -20.80
CA ARG A 89 -44.07 -12.13 -21.07
C ARG A 89 -43.72 -11.47 -19.75
N THR A 90 -42.51 -10.93 -19.67
CA THR A 90 -42.08 -10.12 -18.52
C THR A 90 -41.97 -8.67 -18.95
N CYS A 91 -42.33 -7.78 -18.04
CA CYS A 91 -42.36 -6.34 -18.25
C CYS A 91 -41.56 -5.68 -17.13
N THR A 92 -40.46 -5.03 -17.49
CA THR A 92 -39.59 -4.36 -16.52
C THR A 92 -40.00 -2.92 -16.32
N ARG A 93 -40.05 -2.50 -15.06
CA ARG A 93 -40.28 -1.10 -14.72
C ARG A 93 -39.10 -0.25 -15.19
N CYS A 94 -39.34 0.84 -15.92
CA CYS A 94 -38.29 1.83 -16.14
C CYS A 94 -37.95 2.49 -14.79
N TYR A 95 -36.75 2.25 -14.27
CA TYR A 95 -36.21 3.03 -13.17
C TYR A 95 -35.74 4.40 -13.71
N LEU A 96 -36.03 5.49 -12.98
CA LEU A 96 -35.48 6.86 -13.16
C LEU A 96 -36.12 7.82 -14.17
N GLY A 97 -37.40 7.69 -14.53
CA GLY A 97 -38.15 8.77 -15.21
C GLY A 97 -37.69 9.12 -16.64
N ASN A 98 -36.65 8.46 -17.15
CA ASN A 98 -36.10 8.62 -18.49
C ASN A 98 -36.53 7.47 -19.41
N CYS A 99 -37.80 7.03 -19.39
CA CYS A 99 -38.38 6.41 -20.59
C CYS A 99 -38.64 7.53 -21.62
N ASN A 100 -37.60 8.24 -22.06
CA ASN A 100 -37.71 8.98 -23.30
C ASN A 100 -37.65 7.91 -24.39
N LEU A 101 -38.79 7.24 -24.59
CA LEU A 101 -39.05 6.53 -25.83
C LEU A 101 -39.00 7.63 -26.89
N ASP A 102 -37.84 7.81 -27.50
CA ASP A 102 -37.76 8.49 -28.79
C ASP A 102 -38.86 7.85 -29.62
N PHE A 103 -39.84 8.68 -29.95
CA PHE A 103 -40.84 8.33 -30.93
C PHE A 103 -40.05 7.95 -32.18
N PHE A 104 -39.87 6.65 -32.41
CA PHE A 104 -39.79 6.18 -33.77
C PHE A 104 -41.11 6.63 -34.39
N SER A 105 -41.09 7.81 -35.01
CA SER A 105 -42.04 8.15 -36.03
C SER A 105 -42.09 6.93 -36.92
N TYR A 106 -43.24 6.25 -36.96
CA TYR A 106 -43.56 5.37 -38.06
C TYR A 106 -43.36 6.24 -39.31
N GLU A 107 -42.22 6.07 -39.97
CA GLU A 107 -42.06 6.54 -41.32
C GLU A 107 -43.13 5.76 -42.06
N LYS A 108 -44.18 6.51 -42.42
CA LYS A 108 -45.33 6.04 -43.18
C LYS A 108 -44.77 5.20 -44.31
N VAL A 109 -44.85 3.87 -44.20
CA VAL A 109 -44.59 2.96 -45.31
C VAL A 109 -45.69 3.27 -46.32
N THR A 110 -45.43 4.26 -47.17
CA THR A 110 -46.21 4.47 -48.37
C THR A 110 -45.99 3.25 -49.22
N ASN A 111 -47.05 2.44 -49.33
CA ASN A 111 -47.29 1.44 -50.35
C ASN A 111 -46.33 1.52 -51.54
N THR A 112 -45.31 0.68 -51.53
CA THR A 112 -44.69 0.21 -52.75
C THR A 112 -44.39 -1.28 -52.60
N ASN A 113 -45.07 -2.07 -53.45
CA ASN A 113 -44.82 -3.47 -53.78
C ASN A 113 -45.37 -4.54 -52.82
N ILE A 114 -46.70 -4.54 -52.60
CA ILE A 114 -47.43 -5.80 -52.44
C ILE A 114 -47.94 -6.18 -53.84
N GLY A 115 -47.38 -7.24 -54.41
CA GLY A 115 -47.83 -7.80 -55.67
C GLY A 115 -49.26 -8.32 -55.54
N SER A 116 -50.17 -7.78 -56.35
CA SER A 116 -51.39 -8.36 -56.94
C SER A 116 -52.11 -9.52 -56.22
N GLY A 117 -52.30 -9.46 -54.90
CA GLY A 117 -53.21 -10.36 -54.18
C GLY A 117 -54.65 -9.88 -54.32
N VAL A 118 -55.58 -10.79 -54.65
CA VAL A 118 -57.02 -10.48 -54.70
C VAL A 118 -57.56 -10.51 -53.27
N VAL A 119 -58.04 -9.36 -52.78
CA VAL A 119 -58.75 -9.26 -51.50
C VAL A 119 -60.20 -9.64 -51.72
N LEU A 120 -60.68 -10.65 -50.99
CA LEU A 120 -62.08 -11.07 -51.05
C LEU A 120 -62.98 -10.12 -50.22
N PRO A 121 -64.30 -10.05 -50.51
CA PRO A 121 -65.22 -9.17 -49.79
C PRO A 121 -65.32 -9.40 -48.28
N ASP A 122 -64.86 -10.55 -47.78
CA ASP A 122 -64.82 -10.90 -46.35
C ASP A 122 -63.51 -10.50 -45.65
N GLY A 123 -62.61 -9.81 -46.35
CA GLY A 123 -61.34 -9.33 -45.81
C GLY A 123 -60.18 -10.33 -45.91
N SER A 124 -60.44 -11.57 -46.34
CA SER A 124 -59.37 -12.54 -46.55
C SER A 124 -58.51 -12.19 -47.77
N VAL A 125 -57.20 -12.48 -47.68
CA VAL A 125 -56.23 -12.22 -48.74
C VAL A 125 -55.80 -13.56 -49.34
N ILE A 126 -55.95 -13.68 -50.67
CA ILE A 126 -55.42 -14.81 -51.44
C ILE A 126 -53.97 -14.46 -51.80
N LEU A 127 -53.02 -15.21 -51.24
CA LEU A 127 -51.61 -15.10 -51.62
C LEU A 127 -51.38 -15.67 -53.02
N PRO A 128 -50.29 -15.30 -53.73
CA PRO A 128 -50.01 -15.78 -55.08
C PRO A 128 -49.92 -17.31 -55.23
N ASP A 129 -49.76 -18.04 -54.14
CA ASP A 129 -49.72 -19.51 -54.07
C ASP A 129 -51.10 -20.15 -53.82
N GLY A 130 -52.17 -19.36 -53.74
CA GLY A 130 -53.54 -19.81 -53.51
C GLY A 130 -53.92 -20.01 -52.04
N THR A 131 -53.02 -19.69 -51.11
CA THR A 131 -53.30 -19.78 -49.67
C THR A 131 -54.24 -18.66 -49.24
N ILE A 132 -55.39 -19.03 -48.66
CA ILE A 132 -56.34 -18.09 -48.07
C ILE A 132 -55.95 -17.89 -46.61
N VAL A 133 -55.49 -16.69 -46.26
CA VAL A 133 -55.21 -16.33 -44.86
C VAL A 133 -56.48 -15.72 -44.27
N PRO A 134 -57.15 -16.38 -43.31
CA PRO A 134 -58.29 -15.79 -42.63
C PRO A 134 -57.81 -14.64 -41.74
N THR A 135 -58.26 -13.42 -42.03
CA THR A 135 -58.11 -12.28 -41.14
C THR A 135 -58.97 -12.50 -39.90
N LEU A 136 -58.33 -12.81 -38.78
CA LEU A 136 -58.91 -12.71 -37.44
C LEU A 136 -59.26 -11.24 -37.17
N THR A 137 -60.43 -10.83 -37.64
CA THR A 137 -61.05 -9.56 -37.28
C THR A 137 -62.30 -9.91 -36.49
N SER A 138 -62.25 -9.67 -35.17
CA SER A 138 -63.49 -9.51 -34.43
C SER A 138 -64.19 -8.25 -34.97
N PRO A 139 -65.50 -8.28 -35.24
CA PRO A 139 -66.19 -7.13 -35.78
C PRO A 139 -66.37 -6.11 -34.64
N GLY A 140 -65.54 -5.05 -34.63
CA GLY A 140 -65.74 -3.94 -33.70
C GLY A 140 -64.60 -2.93 -33.51
N LEU A 141 -63.37 -3.21 -33.95
CA LEU A 141 -62.23 -2.31 -33.67
C LEU A 141 -61.58 -1.79 -34.96
N SER A 142 -61.36 -0.48 -35.01
CA SER A 142 -60.77 0.19 -36.17
C SER A 142 -59.30 -0.22 -36.39
N PRO A 143 -58.80 -0.29 -37.64
CA PRO A 143 -57.41 -0.67 -37.94
C PRO A 143 -56.34 0.27 -37.37
N LEU A 144 -56.72 1.43 -36.81
CA LEU A 144 -55.82 2.39 -36.17
C LEU A 144 -55.62 2.14 -34.66
N GLN A 145 -56.29 1.14 -34.07
CA GLN A 145 -56.11 0.76 -32.66
C GLN A 145 -55.41 -0.59 -32.43
N ALA A 146 -55.02 -1.29 -33.51
CA ALA A 146 -54.38 -2.61 -33.42
C ALA A 146 -52.85 -2.57 -33.19
N SER A 147 -52.25 -1.38 -33.06
CA SER A 147 -50.89 -1.20 -32.55
C SER A 147 -50.92 -0.34 -31.29
N MET A 148 -51.69 -0.77 -30.30
CA MET A 148 -51.47 -0.31 -28.94
C MET A 148 -50.14 -0.93 -28.51
N ILE A 149 -49.04 -0.19 -28.70
CA ILE A 149 -47.74 -0.50 -28.10
C ILE A 149 -48.02 -0.65 -26.62
N LEU A 150 -47.95 -1.89 -26.15
CA LEU A 150 -48.18 -2.25 -24.77
C LEU A 150 -47.06 -1.60 -23.96
N ARG A 151 -47.34 -0.44 -23.38
CA ARG A 151 -46.40 0.28 -22.53
C ARG A 151 -46.56 -0.29 -21.13
N CYS A 152 -45.47 -0.79 -20.57
CA CYS A 152 -45.36 -1.13 -19.15
C CYS A 152 -45.79 0.08 -18.29
N PRO A 153 -46.96 0.07 -17.62
CA PRO A 153 -47.34 1.16 -16.72
C PRO A 153 -46.33 1.27 -15.58
N SER A 154 -45.79 2.45 -15.34
CA SER A 154 -44.64 2.68 -14.47
C SER A 154 -44.94 2.67 -12.97
N GLU A 155 -46.19 2.41 -12.53
CA GLU A 155 -46.62 2.65 -11.14
C GLU A 155 -47.68 1.68 -10.58
N VAL A 156 -48.07 0.62 -11.29
CA VAL A 156 -49.12 -0.30 -10.81
C VAL A 156 -48.47 -1.62 -10.43
N GLU A 157 -48.83 -2.17 -9.26
CA GLU A 157 -48.66 -3.60 -8.96
C GLU A 157 -49.24 -4.40 -10.14
N GLY A 158 -48.52 -5.43 -10.57
CA GLY A 158 -48.97 -6.19 -11.73
C GLY A 158 -50.29 -6.91 -11.47
N VAL A 159 -51.09 -7.11 -12.52
CA VAL A 159 -52.43 -7.69 -12.39
C VAL A 159 -52.30 -9.20 -12.62
N SER A 160 -52.51 -9.97 -11.55
CA SER A 160 -52.37 -11.43 -11.64
C SER A 160 -53.28 -12.05 -12.71
N ASN A 161 -52.70 -12.97 -13.45
CA ASN A 161 -53.30 -13.76 -14.51
C ASN A 161 -53.79 -12.93 -15.71
N ASP A 162 -53.06 -11.86 -16.05
CA ASP A 162 -53.28 -11.05 -17.26
C ASP A 162 -52.35 -11.43 -18.44
N GLY A 163 -51.40 -12.34 -18.21
CA GLY A 163 -50.43 -12.85 -19.17
C GLY A 163 -49.12 -12.06 -19.22
N ILE A 164 -48.92 -11.05 -18.36
CA ILE A 164 -47.73 -10.22 -18.28
C ILE A 164 -47.28 -10.15 -16.83
N LEU A 165 -46.05 -10.59 -16.55
CA LEU A 165 -45.48 -10.48 -15.23
C LEU A 165 -44.65 -9.20 -15.09
N PHE A 166 -44.94 -8.37 -14.10
CA PHE A 166 -44.17 -7.18 -13.80
C PHE A 166 -42.99 -7.54 -12.91
N VAL A 167 -41.79 -7.21 -13.38
CA VAL A 167 -40.56 -7.60 -12.70
C VAL A 167 -39.56 -6.45 -12.63
N GLU A 168 -38.68 -6.49 -11.64
CA GLU A 168 -37.53 -5.60 -11.48
C GLU A 168 -36.23 -6.41 -11.57
N PRO A 169 -35.10 -5.82 -12.04
CA PRO A 169 -33.81 -6.48 -11.98
C PRO A 169 -33.48 -6.96 -10.57
N GLY A 170 -33.10 -8.24 -10.43
CA GLY A 170 -32.86 -8.91 -9.16
C GLY A 170 -34.07 -9.63 -8.56
N ASP A 171 -35.29 -9.44 -9.11
CA ASP A 171 -36.48 -10.11 -8.58
C ASP A 171 -36.35 -11.63 -8.64
N LEU A 172 -36.65 -12.29 -7.52
CA LEU A 172 -36.78 -13.73 -7.44
C LEU A 172 -38.15 -14.18 -7.95
N LEU A 173 -38.15 -14.98 -9.01
CA LEU A 173 -39.33 -15.65 -9.54
C LEU A 173 -39.42 -17.06 -8.93
N THR A 174 -40.61 -17.39 -8.41
CA THR A 174 -40.95 -18.75 -7.96
C THR A 174 -41.89 -19.39 -8.96
N ILE A 175 -41.44 -20.46 -9.60
CA ILE A 175 -42.20 -21.21 -10.59
C ILE A 175 -42.70 -22.49 -9.92
N THR A 176 -44.02 -22.66 -9.89
CA THR A 176 -44.67 -23.78 -9.18
C THR A 176 -45.43 -24.66 -10.16
N TYR A 177 -45.03 -25.93 -10.22
CA TYR A 177 -45.69 -26.99 -10.97
C TYR A 177 -46.26 -28.04 -10.01
N SER A 178 -47.56 -28.32 -10.12
CA SER A 178 -48.21 -29.38 -9.33
C SER A 178 -48.35 -30.63 -10.20
N ASP A 179 -47.47 -31.60 -9.99
CA ASP A 179 -47.61 -32.93 -10.57
C ASP A 179 -48.84 -33.63 -9.95
N VAL A 180 -49.62 -34.29 -10.78
CA VAL A 180 -50.84 -35.02 -10.38
C VAL A 180 -50.50 -36.48 -10.12
N MET A 181 -49.44 -37.02 -10.73
CA MET A 181 -49.14 -38.44 -10.72
C MET A 181 -47.62 -38.74 -10.82
N PRO A 182 -46.92 -39.01 -9.71
CA PRO A 182 -47.43 -38.94 -8.33
C PRO A 182 -47.76 -37.49 -7.93
N SER A 183 -48.71 -37.32 -7.00
CA SER A 183 -49.03 -35.97 -6.54
C SER A 183 -47.86 -35.37 -5.76
N SER A 184 -47.19 -34.40 -6.38
CA SER A 184 -46.06 -33.67 -5.78
C SER A 184 -46.04 -32.22 -6.26
N LEU A 185 -45.55 -31.34 -5.39
CA LEU A 185 -45.29 -29.95 -5.74
C LEU A 185 -43.82 -29.82 -6.13
N HIS A 186 -43.57 -29.25 -7.29
CA HIS A 186 -42.25 -28.94 -7.79
C HIS A 186 -42.10 -27.43 -7.87
N GLN A 187 -40.98 -26.92 -7.36
CA GLN A 187 -40.64 -25.51 -7.42
C GLN A 187 -39.31 -25.33 -8.15
N ALA A 188 -39.22 -24.28 -8.94
CA ALA A 188 -37.98 -23.79 -9.51
C ALA A 188 -37.87 -22.30 -9.23
N TYR A 189 -36.64 -21.84 -9.05
CA TYR A 189 -36.30 -20.46 -8.73
C TYR A 189 -35.47 -19.89 -9.88
N THR A 190 -35.68 -18.63 -10.20
CA THR A 190 -34.81 -17.89 -11.12
C THR A 190 -34.88 -16.41 -10.83
N HIS A 191 -33.76 -15.71 -10.94
CA HIS A 191 -33.70 -14.26 -10.80
C HIS A 191 -33.83 -13.57 -12.15
N ILE A 192 -34.36 -12.36 -12.13
CA ILE A 192 -34.25 -11.44 -13.27
C ILE A 192 -32.84 -10.86 -13.30
N ALA A 193 -32.16 -11.02 -14.42
CA ALA A 193 -30.76 -10.61 -14.58
C ALA A 193 -30.52 -9.17 -14.08
N ARG A 194 -29.51 -9.01 -13.23
CA ARG A 194 -29.04 -7.73 -12.69
C ARG A 194 -27.52 -7.66 -12.79
N SER A 195 -26.99 -6.52 -13.22
CA SER A 195 -25.55 -6.29 -13.13
C SER A 195 -25.13 -6.31 -11.66
N GLY A 196 -24.27 -7.25 -11.29
CA GLY A 196 -23.71 -7.30 -9.95
C GLY A 196 -22.93 -6.02 -9.62
N VAL A 197 -22.77 -5.69 -8.35
CA VAL A 197 -22.02 -4.51 -7.88
C VAL A 197 -20.96 -4.97 -6.88
N LEU A 198 -19.69 -4.77 -7.22
CA LEU A 198 -18.58 -5.12 -6.34
C LEU A 198 -18.15 -3.89 -5.54
N HIS A 199 -18.03 -4.06 -4.22
CA HIS A 199 -17.48 -3.11 -3.28
C HIS A 199 -16.16 -3.66 -2.72
N VAL A 200 -15.13 -2.81 -2.71
CA VAL A 200 -13.78 -3.14 -2.25
C VAL A 200 -13.38 -2.20 -1.12
N SER A 201 -12.87 -2.73 -0.01
CA SER A 201 -12.44 -1.94 1.14
C SER A 201 -11.13 -2.48 1.73
N PRO A 202 -10.07 -1.66 1.91
CA PRO A 202 -9.99 -0.24 1.56
C PRO A 202 -10.00 0.01 0.04
N VAL A 203 -10.49 1.18 -0.38
CA VAL A 203 -10.68 1.52 -1.80
C VAL A 203 -9.36 1.96 -2.47
N ASN A 204 -8.48 2.63 -1.73
CA ASN A 204 -7.33 3.33 -2.33
C ASN A 204 -6.00 2.67 -1.97
N ASN A 205 -5.75 2.48 -0.68
CA ASN A 205 -4.44 2.10 -0.17
C ASN A 205 -4.61 0.95 0.83
N LEU A 206 -3.79 -0.07 0.69
CA LEU A 206 -3.77 -1.26 1.55
C LEU A 206 -2.35 -1.44 2.10
N VAL A 207 -2.18 -1.45 3.42
CA VAL A 207 -0.86 -1.72 4.01
C VAL A 207 -0.55 -3.21 3.91
N PRO A 208 0.64 -3.63 3.46
CA PRO A 208 1.03 -5.04 3.45
C PRO A 208 0.80 -5.72 4.81
N GLY A 209 0.10 -6.85 4.81
CA GLY A 209 -0.30 -7.56 6.03
C GLY A 209 -1.75 -7.32 6.45
N GLU A 210 -2.40 -6.27 5.93
CA GLU A 210 -3.83 -6.04 6.14
C GLU A 210 -4.70 -6.91 5.22
N ALA A 211 -5.98 -7.01 5.55
CA ALA A 211 -6.95 -7.74 4.76
C ALA A 211 -7.77 -6.80 3.86
N LEU A 212 -7.92 -7.18 2.60
CA LEU A 212 -8.84 -6.57 1.65
C LEU A 212 -10.22 -7.22 1.80
N SER A 213 -11.23 -6.43 2.15
CA SER A 213 -12.61 -6.88 2.27
C SER A 213 -13.36 -6.65 0.96
N LEU A 214 -14.06 -7.69 0.50
CA LEU A 214 -14.82 -7.71 -0.74
C LEU A 214 -16.29 -7.99 -0.41
N GLU A 215 -17.18 -7.18 -0.99
CA GLU A 215 -18.62 -7.36 -0.92
C GLU A 215 -19.20 -7.28 -2.33
N LEU A 216 -19.91 -8.33 -2.76
CA LEU A 216 -20.58 -8.37 -4.05
C LEU A 216 -22.10 -8.44 -3.83
N LEU A 217 -22.83 -7.55 -4.49
CA LEU A 217 -24.28 -7.59 -4.59
C LEU A 217 -24.65 -8.11 -5.97
N ASP A 218 -25.03 -9.37 -6.08
CA ASP A 218 -25.41 -10.03 -7.33
C ASP A 218 -26.50 -11.08 -7.09
N ASP A 219 -27.75 -10.67 -7.26
CA ASP A 219 -28.94 -11.51 -7.03
C ASP A 219 -28.96 -12.75 -7.95
N ASP A 220 -28.28 -12.70 -9.11
CA ASP A 220 -28.29 -13.80 -10.08
C ASP A 220 -27.44 -14.99 -9.66
N LEU A 221 -26.54 -14.81 -8.69
CA LEU A 221 -25.70 -15.89 -8.15
C LEU A 221 -26.42 -16.69 -7.05
N ASN A 222 -27.48 -16.15 -6.47
CA ASN A 222 -28.32 -16.79 -5.46
C ASN A 222 -29.38 -17.66 -6.14
N ASN A 223 -29.01 -18.89 -6.50
CA ASN A 223 -29.82 -19.79 -7.31
C ASN A 223 -30.73 -20.69 -6.47
N ASP A 224 -30.39 -20.91 -5.21
CA ASP A 224 -31.11 -21.74 -4.26
C ASP A 224 -31.38 -20.97 -2.96
N PRO A 225 -32.61 -20.43 -2.78
CA PRO A 225 -32.93 -19.53 -1.68
C PRO A 225 -32.90 -20.19 -0.29
N ILE A 226 -32.63 -21.48 -0.19
CA ILE A 226 -32.49 -22.22 1.09
C ILE A 226 -31.05 -22.62 1.42
N HIS A 227 -30.07 -22.31 0.57
CA HIS A 227 -28.64 -22.56 0.82
C HIS A 227 -27.82 -21.32 0.53
N ALA A 228 -26.81 -21.03 1.35
CA ALA A 228 -25.86 -19.96 1.05
C ALA A 228 -24.89 -20.43 -0.05
N GLU A 229 -24.79 -19.69 -1.15
CA GLU A 229 -23.85 -20.00 -2.22
C GLU A 229 -22.52 -19.26 -2.08
N THR A 230 -21.60 -19.60 -2.99
CA THR A 230 -20.26 -19.02 -3.05
C THR A 230 -19.91 -18.57 -4.46
N VAL A 231 -19.08 -17.54 -4.57
CA VAL A 231 -18.57 -17.01 -5.84
C VAL A 231 -17.07 -16.73 -5.74
N ASP A 232 -16.34 -17.04 -6.80
CA ASP A 232 -14.90 -16.78 -6.92
C ASP A 232 -14.65 -15.40 -7.56
N ILE A 233 -13.84 -14.58 -6.89
CA ILE A 233 -13.34 -13.30 -7.41
C ILE A 233 -11.84 -13.42 -7.66
N ILE A 234 -11.40 -13.03 -8.85
CA ILE A 234 -9.98 -13.04 -9.20
C ILE A 234 -9.37 -11.70 -8.80
N VAL A 235 -8.35 -11.77 -7.95
CA VAL A 235 -7.47 -10.64 -7.64
C VAL A 235 -6.11 -10.91 -8.27
N GLU A 236 -5.55 -9.94 -8.95
CA GLU A 236 -4.22 -9.98 -9.55
C GLU A 236 -3.34 -8.87 -8.98
N THR A 237 -2.03 -9.01 -9.11
CA THR A 237 -1.04 -7.99 -8.74
C THR A 237 -0.19 -7.66 -9.96
N ASP A 238 0.31 -6.44 -10.05
CA ASP A 238 1.25 -6.01 -11.10
C ASP A 238 2.66 -6.62 -10.94
N GLN A 239 2.90 -7.31 -9.82
CA GLN A 239 4.16 -7.97 -9.55
C GLN A 239 4.44 -9.14 -10.51
N VAL A 240 5.57 -9.05 -11.22
CA VAL A 240 6.00 -10.08 -12.18
C VAL A 240 6.24 -11.41 -11.48
N GLY A 241 5.57 -12.45 -11.97
CA GLY A 241 5.75 -13.83 -11.48
C GLY A 241 4.81 -14.25 -10.34
N VAL A 242 3.93 -13.35 -9.88
CA VAL A 242 2.86 -13.68 -8.93
C VAL A 242 1.58 -13.97 -9.71
N SER A 243 1.03 -15.18 -9.57
CA SER A 243 -0.28 -15.52 -10.16
C SER A 243 -1.41 -14.87 -9.38
N GLY A 244 -2.53 -14.58 -10.06
CA GLY A 244 -3.75 -14.13 -9.40
C GLY A 244 -4.21 -15.10 -8.31
N SER A 245 -4.85 -14.56 -7.27
CA SER A 245 -5.44 -15.32 -6.16
C SER A 245 -6.96 -15.32 -6.30
N SER A 246 -7.59 -16.48 -6.11
CA SER A 246 -9.05 -16.58 -6.06
C SER A 246 -9.54 -16.32 -4.64
N VAL A 247 -10.46 -15.38 -4.49
CA VAL A 247 -11.15 -15.07 -3.24
C VAL A 247 -12.55 -15.65 -3.33
N ILE A 248 -12.84 -16.64 -2.49
CA ILE A 248 -14.19 -17.19 -2.35
C ILE A 248 -14.99 -16.23 -1.47
N LEU A 249 -16.03 -15.62 -2.06
CA LEU A 249 -17.06 -14.90 -1.32
C LEU A 249 -18.20 -15.86 -1.00
N THR A 250 -18.77 -15.75 0.20
CA THR A 250 -19.92 -16.54 0.64
C THR A 250 -21.11 -15.63 0.88
N GLU A 251 -22.29 -16.07 0.50
CA GLU A 251 -23.53 -15.37 0.79
C GLU A 251 -23.66 -15.16 2.32
N ASP A 252 -23.93 -13.92 2.75
CA ASP A 252 -23.93 -13.57 4.17
C ASP A 252 -25.17 -14.07 4.92
N SER A 253 -26.24 -14.34 4.18
CA SER A 253 -27.53 -14.82 4.65
C SER A 253 -28.30 -15.42 3.48
N LEU A 254 -29.11 -16.44 3.77
CA LEU A 254 -29.89 -17.15 2.76
C LEU A 254 -30.73 -16.18 1.93
N ASN A 255 -30.61 -16.28 0.60
CA ASN A 255 -31.45 -15.55 -0.35
C ASN A 255 -31.32 -14.02 -0.21
N SER A 256 -30.10 -13.54 0.01
CA SER A 256 -29.76 -12.14 0.13
C SER A 256 -29.16 -11.55 -1.14
N GLY A 257 -28.54 -12.39 -1.99
CA GLY A 257 -27.74 -11.92 -3.13
C GLY A 257 -26.49 -11.13 -2.71
N ARG A 258 -26.13 -11.11 -1.42
CA ARG A 258 -24.99 -10.39 -0.85
C ARG A 258 -23.89 -11.37 -0.45
N PHE A 259 -22.78 -11.33 -1.17
CA PHE A 259 -21.62 -12.17 -0.96
C PHE A 259 -20.49 -11.39 -0.31
N THR A 260 -19.85 -11.96 0.72
CA THR A 260 -18.74 -11.30 1.42
C THR A 260 -17.54 -12.24 1.55
N GLY A 261 -16.34 -11.66 1.53
CA GLY A 261 -15.08 -12.40 1.68
C GLY A 261 -13.92 -11.47 1.97
N ASN A 262 -12.80 -12.04 2.43
CA ASN A 262 -11.60 -11.28 2.75
C ASN A 262 -10.38 -11.93 2.11
N LEU A 263 -9.50 -11.12 1.53
CA LEU A 263 -8.19 -11.51 1.05
C LEU A 263 -7.13 -10.96 2.01
N ARG A 264 -6.41 -11.84 2.70
CA ARG A 264 -5.27 -11.41 3.52
C ARG A 264 -4.06 -11.14 2.63
N THR A 265 -3.40 -10.01 2.85
CA THR A 265 -2.12 -9.76 2.17
C THR A 265 -0.95 -10.15 3.03
N VAL A 266 0.16 -10.52 2.40
CA VAL A 266 1.46 -10.73 3.06
C VAL A 266 2.50 -9.90 2.33
N GLN A 267 3.40 -9.24 3.07
CA GLN A 267 4.45 -8.46 2.45
C GLN A 267 5.41 -9.39 1.70
N TRP A 268 5.63 -9.11 0.41
CA TRP A 268 6.67 -9.74 -0.37
C TRP A 268 8.02 -9.25 0.14
N VAL A 269 8.86 -10.18 0.60
CA VAL A 269 10.24 -9.88 0.98
C VAL A 269 11.11 -10.27 -0.20
N ASP A 270 11.65 -9.28 -0.91
CA ASP A 270 12.62 -9.53 -1.97
C ASP A 270 13.83 -10.25 -1.38
N CYS A 271 13.95 -11.54 -1.68
CA CYS A 271 15.10 -12.34 -1.33
C CYS A 271 16.29 -12.01 -2.25
N ASN A 272 16.75 -10.75 -2.24
CA ASN A 272 17.88 -10.29 -3.05
C ASN A 272 19.24 -10.89 -2.62
N PHE A 273 19.28 -11.73 -1.57
CA PHE A 273 20.49 -12.40 -1.08
C PHE A 273 20.29 -13.92 -0.90
N GLY A 274 20.15 -14.64 -2.02
CA GLY A 274 20.43 -16.08 -2.07
C GLY A 274 19.48 -17.01 -1.31
N CYS A 275 18.27 -16.56 -0.96
CA CYS A 275 17.23 -17.49 -0.53
C CYS A 275 16.78 -18.30 -1.75
N ASP A 276 16.74 -19.62 -1.60
CA ASP A 276 16.36 -20.55 -2.65
C ASP A 276 14.96 -20.19 -3.20
N PRO A 277 14.80 -19.89 -4.50
CA PRO A 277 13.51 -19.53 -5.12
C PRO A 277 12.43 -20.60 -4.92
N VAL A 278 12.79 -21.81 -4.46
CA VAL A 278 11.86 -22.88 -4.11
C VAL A 278 10.97 -22.53 -2.91
N THR A 279 11.38 -21.65 -2.00
CA THR A 279 10.50 -21.21 -0.88
C THR A 279 9.57 -20.05 -1.25
N ALA A 280 9.96 -19.18 -2.18
CA ALA A 280 9.07 -18.17 -2.75
C ALA A 280 7.94 -18.82 -3.59
N ASN A 281 8.24 -19.91 -4.30
CA ASN A 281 7.25 -20.72 -5.00
C ASN A 281 6.35 -21.59 -4.09
N GLN A 282 6.65 -21.71 -2.79
CA GLN A 282 5.75 -22.36 -1.83
C GLN A 282 4.74 -21.40 -1.20
N MET A 283 4.95 -20.07 -1.31
CA MET A 283 3.92 -19.07 -1.03
C MET A 283 3.14 -18.64 -2.28
N SER A 284 3.56 -19.06 -3.49
CA SER A 284 2.78 -18.88 -4.72
C SER A 284 1.70 -19.95 -4.93
N GLY A 285 1.69 -21.00 -4.10
CA GLY A 285 0.48 -21.76 -3.87
C GLY A 285 -0.45 -20.88 -3.04
N SER A 286 -1.38 -20.19 -3.69
CA SER A 286 -2.47 -19.47 -3.04
C SER A 286 -3.20 -20.42 -2.09
N GLU A 287 -2.76 -20.51 -0.84
CA GLU A 287 -3.65 -20.94 0.23
C GLU A 287 -4.81 -19.97 0.15
N PHE A 288 -5.99 -20.51 -0.21
CA PHE A 288 -7.20 -19.75 -0.54
C PHE A 288 -7.36 -18.56 0.42
N GLY A 289 -7.40 -17.35 -0.13
CA GLY A 289 -7.55 -16.13 0.66
C GLY A 289 -6.25 -15.49 1.18
N THR A 290 -5.08 -15.84 0.65
CA THR A 290 -3.83 -15.06 0.84
C THR A 290 -3.25 -14.57 -0.50
N MET A 291 -2.61 -13.40 -0.48
CA MET A 291 -1.87 -12.85 -1.62
C MET A 291 -0.61 -12.13 -1.16
N ALA A 292 0.52 -12.42 -1.81
CA ALA A 292 1.74 -11.68 -1.57
C ALA A 292 1.75 -10.37 -2.36
N VAL A 293 2.12 -9.27 -1.69
CA VAL A 293 2.08 -7.92 -2.24
C VAL A 293 3.39 -7.19 -1.97
N SER A 294 3.89 -6.46 -2.96
CA SER A 294 5.08 -5.62 -2.80
C SER A 294 4.66 -4.19 -2.44
N PRO A 295 5.35 -3.50 -1.51
CA PRO A 295 5.13 -2.08 -1.27
C PRO A 295 5.25 -1.26 -2.56
N GLY A 296 4.31 -0.36 -2.83
CA GLY A 296 4.22 0.39 -4.09
C GLY A 296 3.53 -0.34 -5.24
N GLY A 297 3.19 -1.62 -5.08
CA GLY A 297 2.48 -2.39 -6.10
C GLY A 297 1.00 -2.02 -6.24
N LEU A 298 0.34 -2.66 -7.20
CA LEU A 298 -1.06 -2.45 -7.53
C LEU A 298 -1.83 -3.77 -7.53
N LEU A 299 -2.96 -3.80 -6.83
CA LEU A 299 -3.94 -4.89 -6.94
C LEU A 299 -5.00 -4.56 -7.97
N HIS A 300 -5.25 -5.51 -8.87
CA HIS A 300 -6.34 -5.51 -9.83
C HIS A 300 -7.42 -6.49 -9.36
N ILE A 301 -8.57 -5.97 -8.94
CA ILE A 301 -9.71 -6.80 -8.53
C ILE A 301 -10.72 -6.82 -9.68
N MET A 302 -11.02 -7.99 -10.21
CA MET A 302 -11.90 -8.14 -11.36
C MET A 302 -13.10 -9.02 -11.02
N TYR A 303 -14.29 -8.53 -11.38
CA TYR A 303 -15.53 -9.29 -11.33
C TYR A 303 -16.26 -9.13 -12.66
N THR A 304 -16.75 -10.22 -13.23
CA THR A 304 -17.57 -10.22 -14.44
C THR A 304 -18.90 -10.90 -14.12
N SER A 305 -20.00 -10.15 -14.27
CA SER A 305 -21.34 -10.67 -14.04
C SER A 305 -21.64 -11.80 -15.03
N SER A 306 -22.08 -12.96 -14.51
CA SER A 306 -22.36 -14.15 -15.31
C SER A 306 -23.61 -13.97 -16.19
N SER A 307 -24.54 -13.12 -15.77
CA SER A 307 -25.81 -12.86 -16.45
C SER A 307 -25.69 -11.78 -17.54
N THR A 308 -24.93 -10.72 -17.29
CA THR A 308 -24.80 -9.58 -18.21
C THR A 308 -23.51 -9.58 -19.01
N GLY A 309 -22.45 -10.24 -18.52
CA GLY A 309 -21.10 -10.17 -19.06
C GLY A 309 -20.39 -8.84 -18.79
N GLU A 310 -20.97 -7.94 -18.00
CA GLU A 310 -20.35 -6.67 -17.63
C GLU A 310 -19.23 -6.91 -16.59
N SER A 311 -18.06 -6.32 -16.83
CA SER A 311 -16.89 -6.42 -15.93
C SER A 311 -16.70 -5.13 -15.12
N GLN A 312 -16.41 -5.29 -13.83
CA GLN A 312 -15.94 -4.25 -12.93
C GLN A 312 -14.47 -4.50 -12.60
N VAL A 313 -13.66 -3.44 -12.61
CA VAL A 313 -12.24 -3.49 -12.28
C VAL A 313 -11.94 -2.42 -11.23
N PHE A 314 -11.38 -2.84 -10.10
CA PHE A 314 -10.90 -1.96 -9.05
C PHE A 314 -9.38 -2.03 -8.95
N HIS A 315 -8.78 -0.91 -8.56
CA HIS A 315 -7.35 -0.76 -8.38
C HIS A 315 -7.08 -0.31 -6.95
N VAL A 316 -6.28 -1.08 -6.21
CA VAL A 316 -5.89 -0.76 -4.83
C VAL A 316 -4.36 -0.71 -4.76
N ASN A 317 -3.81 0.45 -4.40
CA ASN A 317 -2.37 0.60 -4.22
C ASN A 317 -1.93 -0.08 -2.92
N ILE A 318 -0.73 -0.65 -2.95
CA ILE A 318 -0.11 -1.24 -1.78
C ILE A 318 0.75 -0.19 -1.10
N ALA A 319 0.28 0.29 0.05
CA ALA A 319 0.89 1.39 0.76
C ALA A 319 2.29 1.04 1.28
N SER A 320 3.21 2.01 1.32
CA SER A 320 4.56 1.80 1.82
C SER A 320 4.95 2.93 2.73
N LEU A 321 5.49 2.63 3.92
CA LEU A 321 6.04 3.69 4.76
C LEU A 321 7.28 4.26 4.08
N GLY A 322 7.19 5.51 3.62
CA GLY A 322 8.32 6.20 3.04
C GLY A 322 9.41 6.44 4.07
N SER A 323 10.66 6.28 3.66
CA SER A 323 11.85 6.45 4.51
C SER A 323 12.65 7.65 4.05
N ILE A 324 13.30 8.34 4.98
CA ILE A 324 14.17 9.47 4.68
C ILE A 324 15.59 9.18 5.19
N HIS A 325 16.55 9.51 4.36
CA HIS A 325 17.98 9.41 4.64
C HIS A 325 18.66 10.71 4.27
N VAL A 326 19.57 11.18 5.12
CA VAL A 326 20.31 12.43 4.86
C VAL A 326 21.79 12.19 5.11
N CYS A 327 22.62 12.66 4.19
CA CYS A 327 24.07 12.55 4.30
C CYS A 327 24.77 13.77 3.67
N HIS A 328 26.03 14.03 4.03
CA HIS A 328 26.83 15.03 3.30
C HIS A 328 27.37 14.42 1.99
N VAL A 329 27.42 15.21 0.91
CA VAL A 329 28.02 14.76 -0.35
C VAL A 329 29.51 15.07 -0.34
N SER A 330 30.35 14.06 -0.15
CA SER A 330 31.78 14.20 -0.39
C SER A 330 32.10 14.13 -1.89
N LEU A 331 33.32 14.52 -2.28
CA LEU A 331 33.80 14.48 -3.68
C LEU A 331 33.70 13.09 -4.35
N SER A 332 33.51 12.00 -3.58
CA SER A 332 33.35 10.65 -4.13
C SER A 332 31.89 10.24 -4.39
N ASN A 333 30.90 11.13 -4.22
CA ASN A 333 29.46 10.85 -4.38
C ASN A 333 28.92 9.66 -3.56
N SER A 334 29.66 9.21 -2.55
CA SER A 334 29.22 8.18 -1.62
C SER A 334 28.94 8.84 -0.26
N CYS A 335 27.80 8.50 0.36
CA CYS A 335 27.52 8.84 1.75
C CYS A 335 28.58 8.13 2.62
N LEU A 336 29.67 8.82 2.93
CA LEU A 336 30.78 8.33 3.74
C LEU A 336 30.67 8.94 5.14
N TYR A 337 29.73 8.48 5.96
CA TYR A 337 29.63 9.00 7.33
C TYR A 337 29.38 7.92 8.35
N ASP A 338 30.03 8.12 9.50
CA ASP A 338 29.70 7.48 10.75
C ASP A 338 28.27 7.88 11.13
N GLN A 339 27.44 6.87 11.30
CA GLN A 339 26.07 7.01 11.77
C GLN A 339 25.98 6.32 13.11
N PHE A 340 25.13 6.85 13.98
CA PHE A 340 24.72 6.16 15.18
C PHE A 340 23.21 6.22 15.31
N GLU A 341 22.64 5.20 15.91
CA GLU A 341 21.21 5.14 16.20
C GLU A 341 20.95 5.76 17.57
N ARG A 342 19.99 6.68 17.65
CA ARG A 342 19.49 7.26 18.89
C ARG A 342 17.98 7.15 18.90
N ASP A 343 17.43 6.41 19.87
CA ASP A 343 15.99 6.21 20.03
C ASP A 343 15.27 5.70 18.76
N GLY A 344 15.93 4.82 17.98
CA GLY A 344 15.38 4.31 16.71
C GLY A 344 15.59 5.22 15.50
N VAL A 345 16.21 6.39 15.68
CA VAL A 345 16.49 7.35 14.60
C VAL A 345 17.97 7.31 14.25
N LEU A 346 18.26 7.15 12.96
CA LEU A 346 19.62 7.22 12.44
C LEU A 346 20.09 8.67 12.41
N VAL A 347 21.15 8.97 13.17
CA VAL A 347 21.77 10.29 13.20
C VAL A 347 23.03 10.26 12.36
N SER A 348 23.08 11.08 11.30
CA SER A 348 24.27 11.28 10.48
C SER A 348 25.07 12.50 10.96
N MET A 349 26.37 12.53 10.68
CA MET A 349 27.25 13.64 11.02
C MET A 349 27.64 14.45 9.77
N ALA A 350 27.76 15.77 9.90
CA ALA A 350 28.26 16.64 8.82
C ALA A 350 29.05 17.84 9.38
N GLU A 351 30.00 18.40 8.63
CA GLU A 351 30.62 19.69 8.99
C GLU A 351 29.68 20.84 8.62
N THR A 352 29.72 21.93 9.38
CA THR A 352 29.02 23.16 8.98
C THR A 352 29.62 23.73 7.68
N GLY A 353 28.80 24.22 6.77
CA GLY A 353 29.26 24.69 5.45
C GLY A 353 29.09 23.65 4.34
N ASN A 354 28.72 22.42 4.71
CA ASN A 354 28.56 21.32 3.80
C ASN A 354 27.21 21.34 3.06
N LEU A 355 27.20 20.77 1.86
CA LEU A 355 25.97 20.46 1.12
C LEU A 355 25.41 19.10 1.57
N LEU A 356 24.24 19.11 2.17
CA LEU A 356 23.56 17.88 2.60
C LEU A 356 22.70 17.36 1.45
N SER A 357 22.88 16.08 1.09
CA SER A 357 21.97 15.34 0.21
C SER A 357 20.89 14.69 1.05
N VAL A 358 19.64 14.88 0.63
CA VAL A 358 18.45 14.28 1.21
C VAL A 358 17.94 13.27 0.20
N ASN A 359 17.70 12.04 0.65
CA ASN A 359 17.13 10.96 -0.14
C ASN A 359 15.85 10.49 0.55
N VAL A 360 14.74 10.42 -0.16
CA VAL A 360 13.48 9.84 0.31
C VAL A 360 13.18 8.62 -0.55
N SER A 361 12.93 7.47 0.07
CA SER A 361 12.51 6.24 -0.60
C SER A 361 11.10 5.90 -0.18
N ASP A 362 10.17 6.01 -1.10
CA ASP A 362 8.74 5.81 -0.92
C ASP A 362 8.17 5.22 -2.22
N LEU A 363 7.70 3.98 -2.15
CA LEU A 363 7.40 3.17 -3.33
C LEU A 363 5.97 3.36 -3.83
N ASP A 364 5.06 3.82 -2.99
CA ASP A 364 3.65 4.05 -3.35
C ASP A 364 3.32 5.51 -3.60
N LEU A 365 4.31 6.39 -3.48
CA LEU A 365 4.30 7.70 -4.13
C LEU A 365 4.09 7.53 -5.65
N ILE A 366 2.85 7.82 -6.08
CA ILE A 366 2.40 7.70 -7.46
C ILE A 366 3.37 8.44 -8.38
N THR A 367 3.77 7.79 -9.48
CA THR A 367 4.66 8.32 -10.54
C THR A 367 4.21 9.66 -11.17
N SER A 368 3.04 10.17 -10.80
CA SER A 368 2.51 11.46 -11.24
C SER A 368 3.09 12.66 -10.50
N LEU A 369 3.69 12.47 -9.32
CA LEU A 369 4.39 13.54 -8.60
C LEU A 369 5.84 13.62 -9.04
N SER A 370 6.19 14.69 -9.76
CA SER A 370 7.59 14.98 -10.14
C SER A 370 8.42 15.51 -8.97
N GLU A 371 7.76 15.94 -7.89
CA GLU A 371 8.37 16.68 -6.81
C GLU A 371 7.65 16.42 -5.47
N ILE A 372 8.43 16.25 -4.41
CA ILE A 372 7.96 16.20 -3.02
C ILE A 372 8.76 17.19 -2.17
N VAL A 373 8.27 17.51 -0.97
CA VAL A 373 8.89 18.49 -0.08
C VAL A 373 9.28 17.83 1.25
N VAL A 374 10.52 18.02 1.66
CA VAL A 374 11.03 17.66 2.99
C VAL A 374 11.26 18.94 3.77
N MET A 375 10.80 18.99 5.02
CA MET A 375 11.06 20.11 5.92
C MET A 375 12.36 19.89 6.67
N ALA A 376 13.30 20.83 6.61
CA ALA A 376 14.54 20.84 7.38
C ALA A 376 14.53 21.99 8.41
N TYR A 377 14.89 21.72 9.65
CA TYR A 377 15.00 22.76 10.68
C TYR A 377 16.14 22.47 11.68
N PRO A 378 16.89 23.48 12.14
CA PRO A 378 17.95 23.30 13.13
C PRO A 378 17.39 23.26 14.56
N ASN A 379 18.06 22.53 15.45
CA ASN A 379 17.74 22.35 16.86
C ASN A 379 19.02 22.49 17.72
N PRO A 380 19.09 23.42 18.71
CA PRO A 380 18.06 24.40 19.07
C PRO A 380 17.72 25.33 17.91
N ASN A 381 16.46 25.76 17.83
CA ASN A 381 15.97 26.55 16.71
C ASN A 381 16.68 27.91 16.67
N HIS A 382 17.68 28.04 15.79
CA HIS A 382 18.42 29.26 15.57
C HIS A 382 17.54 30.22 14.78
N ALA A 383 17.05 31.26 15.44
CA ALA A 383 16.36 32.38 14.79
C ALA A 383 15.15 32.00 13.90
N ALA A 384 14.49 30.87 14.17
CA ALA A 384 13.32 30.38 13.43
C ALA A 384 13.61 29.98 11.97
N ASP A 385 14.83 29.54 11.67
CA ASP A 385 15.16 29.05 10.33
C ASP A 385 14.47 27.72 10.03
N TYR A 386 13.95 27.58 8.80
CA TYR A 386 13.46 26.31 8.28
C TYR A 386 13.42 26.35 6.76
N GLU A 387 13.73 25.22 6.16
CA GLU A 387 13.88 25.11 4.72
C GLU A 387 13.02 24.00 4.14
N GLN A 388 12.36 24.31 3.02
CA GLN A 388 11.70 23.34 2.17
C GLN A 388 12.71 22.78 1.18
N VAL A 389 13.12 21.54 1.40
CA VAL A 389 13.96 20.81 0.44
C VAL A 389 13.04 20.21 -0.61
N HIS A 390 13.10 20.80 -1.79
CA HIS A 390 12.45 20.31 -2.99
C HIS A 390 13.18 19.07 -3.50
N MET A 391 12.47 17.97 -3.63
CA MET A 391 13.03 16.67 -3.95
C MET A 391 12.61 16.27 -5.36
N HIS A 392 13.57 15.85 -6.18
CA HIS A 392 13.32 15.40 -7.54
C HIS A 392 13.28 13.88 -7.63
N TRP A 393 12.29 13.37 -8.35
CA TRP A 393 12.18 11.94 -8.60
C TRP A 393 13.34 11.42 -9.46
N THR A 394 13.97 10.32 -9.02
CA THR A 394 15.10 9.67 -9.70
C THR A 394 14.80 8.26 -10.20
N GLY A 395 13.59 7.75 -9.94
CA GLY A 395 13.12 6.42 -10.33
C GLY A 395 12.90 5.48 -9.15
N MET A 396 12.05 4.46 -9.32
CA MET A 396 11.78 3.40 -8.32
C MET A 396 11.42 3.92 -6.91
N GLY A 397 10.60 4.97 -6.83
CA GLY A 397 10.23 5.58 -5.54
C GLY A 397 11.34 6.37 -4.83
N LEU A 398 12.50 6.56 -5.46
CA LEU A 398 13.61 7.34 -4.90
C LEU A 398 13.52 8.80 -5.33
N PHE A 399 13.51 9.71 -4.36
CA PHE A 399 13.56 11.15 -4.55
C PHE A 399 14.83 11.70 -3.92
N THR A 400 15.49 12.64 -4.61
CA THR A 400 16.74 13.24 -4.15
C THR A 400 16.65 14.76 -4.16
N GLY A 401 17.18 15.38 -3.13
CA GLY A 401 17.27 16.83 -2.98
C GLY A 401 18.56 17.19 -2.26
N SER A 402 18.86 18.48 -2.19
CA SER A 402 20.03 18.94 -1.44
C SER A 402 19.80 20.29 -0.81
N ILE A 403 20.48 20.54 0.31
CA ILE A 403 20.39 21.79 1.05
C ILE A 403 21.78 22.23 1.52
N LEU A 404 22.12 23.50 1.32
CA LEU A 404 23.39 24.06 1.78
C LEU A 404 23.26 24.45 3.25
N THR A 405 24.26 24.10 4.06
CA THR A 405 24.37 24.63 5.43
C THR A 405 25.40 25.76 5.49
N VAL A 406 25.18 26.77 6.31
CA VAL A 406 26.16 27.84 6.57
C VAL A 406 26.33 28.07 8.06
N GLN A 407 27.58 28.22 8.49
CA GLN A 407 27.89 28.64 9.84
C GLN A 407 27.87 30.17 9.89
N ASN A 408 26.80 30.78 10.42
CA ASN A 408 26.82 32.22 10.62
C ASN A 408 25.96 32.68 11.79
N GLU A 409 26.62 33.11 12.87
CA GLU A 409 25.95 33.68 14.06
C GLU A 409 25.41 35.11 13.81
N SER A 410 25.81 35.75 12.70
CA SER A 410 25.50 37.16 12.40
C SER A 410 24.53 37.36 11.24
N GLN A 411 24.21 36.33 10.46
CA GLN A 411 23.17 36.40 9.44
C GLN A 411 21.81 36.11 10.06
N HIS A 412 20.81 36.90 9.66
CA HIS A 412 19.42 36.57 9.94
C HIS A 412 19.05 35.33 9.13
N ALA A 413 18.73 34.24 9.82
CA ALA A 413 18.04 33.10 9.23
C ALA A 413 16.80 33.58 8.46
N VAL A 414 16.65 33.17 7.20
CA VAL A 414 15.52 33.53 6.35
C VAL A 414 14.87 32.23 5.87
N PRO A 415 13.66 31.89 6.35
CA PRO A 415 13.02 30.64 5.96
C PRO A 415 12.75 30.52 4.45
N ASN A 416 12.99 29.33 3.92
CA ASN A 416 12.82 28.92 2.52
C ASN A 416 13.71 29.68 1.52
N ASP A 417 14.93 30.05 1.91
CA ASP A 417 15.91 30.66 1.00
C ASP A 417 16.87 29.65 0.34
N GLY A 418 16.75 28.37 0.68
CA GLY A 418 17.57 27.26 0.22
C GLY A 418 18.88 27.06 1.00
N VAL A 419 19.10 27.83 2.07
CA VAL A 419 20.32 27.81 2.87
C VAL A 419 19.98 27.72 4.35
N LEU A 420 20.35 26.60 4.99
CA LEU A 420 20.12 26.41 6.41
C LEU A 420 21.24 27.05 7.24
N VAL A 421 20.91 28.04 8.05
CA VAL A 421 21.82 28.64 9.02
C VAL A 421 21.91 27.74 10.25
N VAL A 422 23.10 27.19 10.46
CA VAL A 422 23.38 26.23 11.53
C VAL A 422 24.47 26.75 12.46
N SER A 423 24.35 26.44 13.75
CA SER A 423 25.47 26.63 14.68
C SER A 423 26.28 25.35 14.82
N GLN A 424 27.47 25.49 15.39
CA GLN A 424 28.26 24.35 15.81
C GLN A 424 27.50 23.55 16.88
N ASN A 425 27.54 22.21 16.79
CA ASN A 425 26.88 21.30 17.71
C ASN A 425 25.33 21.33 17.69
N CYS A 426 24.71 21.92 16.65
CA CYS A 426 23.27 21.81 16.44
C CYS A 426 22.90 20.52 15.69
N GLU A 427 21.64 20.11 15.82
CA GLU A 427 21.05 19.00 15.08
C GLU A 427 20.04 19.54 14.07
N VAL A 428 20.16 19.17 12.82
CA VAL A 428 19.18 19.46 11.79
C VAL A 428 18.24 18.28 11.68
N THR A 429 16.96 18.51 11.90
CA THR A 429 15.93 17.51 11.74
C THR A 429 15.25 17.68 10.40
N PHE A 430 15.18 16.59 9.64
CA PHE A 430 14.48 16.48 8.37
C PHE A 430 13.21 15.68 8.58
N THR A 431 12.07 16.22 8.17
CA THR A 431 10.77 15.55 8.29
C THR A 431 10.16 15.36 6.91
N TYR A 432 9.90 14.10 6.56
CA TYR A 432 9.14 13.69 5.40
C TYR A 432 7.74 13.28 5.86
N ALA A 433 6.70 13.88 5.27
CA ALA A 433 5.30 13.53 5.54
C ALA A 433 4.79 12.61 4.43
N ASP A 434 4.67 11.33 4.75
CA ASP A 434 4.14 10.30 3.89
C ASP A 434 2.61 10.45 3.77
N GLY A 435 2.09 10.31 2.55
CA GLY A 435 0.66 10.36 2.27
C GLY A 435 -0.05 9.01 2.41
N SER A 436 0.68 7.90 2.34
CA SER A 436 0.10 6.56 2.23
C SER A 436 1.06 5.47 2.77
N PRO A 437 0.88 4.97 3.99
CA PRO A 437 -0.08 5.45 4.97
C PRO A 437 0.33 6.83 5.50
N PRO A 438 -0.62 7.67 5.95
CA PRO A 438 -0.31 8.95 6.56
C PRO A 438 0.62 8.78 7.77
N ALA A 439 1.90 9.12 7.58
CA ALA A 439 2.96 8.95 8.58
C ALA A 439 4.03 10.04 8.42
N SER A 440 4.93 10.14 9.38
CA SER A 440 6.08 11.03 9.28
C SER A 440 7.35 10.28 9.55
N SER A 441 8.31 10.43 8.65
CA SER A 441 9.64 9.86 8.75
C SER A 441 10.64 10.96 9.03
N ILE A 442 11.59 10.67 9.92
CA ILE A 442 12.53 11.65 10.44
C ILE A 442 13.95 11.17 10.18
N ALA A 443 14.79 12.07 9.68
CA ALA A 443 16.23 11.90 9.66
C ALA A 443 16.88 13.07 10.42
N VAL A 444 17.99 12.80 11.11
CA VAL A 444 18.70 13.83 11.87
C VAL A 444 20.14 13.90 11.40
N VAL A 445 20.63 15.12 11.19
CA VAL A 445 22.04 15.39 10.90
C VAL A 445 22.60 16.28 12.00
N ARG A 446 23.64 15.82 12.70
CA ARG A 446 24.34 16.66 13.67
C ARG A 446 25.53 17.36 13.01
N MET A 447 25.65 18.65 13.30
CA MET A 447 26.77 19.48 12.84
C MET A 447 27.99 19.25 13.74
N ALA A 448 28.91 18.43 13.25
CA ALA A 448 30.15 18.04 13.89
C ALA A 448 31.13 19.22 14.02
N MET A 449 31.96 19.17 15.04
CA MET A 449 32.98 20.16 15.34
C MET A 449 34.35 19.51 15.39
N LYS A 450 35.32 20.11 14.72
CA LYS A 450 36.72 19.73 14.94
C LYS A 450 37.07 19.90 16.41
N GLY A 451 37.58 18.84 17.02
CA GLY A 451 38.08 18.86 18.39
C GLY A 451 39.15 19.94 18.58
N SER A 452 39.39 20.30 19.84
CA SER A 452 40.41 21.28 20.19
C SER A 452 41.34 20.73 21.26
N LEU A 453 42.66 20.88 21.03
CA LEU A 453 43.70 20.46 21.95
C LEU A 453 44.35 21.67 22.61
N VAL A 454 44.24 21.75 23.92
CA VAL A 454 44.95 22.73 24.75
C VAL A 454 45.96 22.00 25.63
N LEU A 455 47.22 22.39 25.52
CA LEU A 455 48.34 21.82 26.26
C LEU A 455 48.82 22.81 27.31
N ARG A 456 49.12 22.32 28.52
CA ARG A 456 49.80 23.12 29.56
C ARG A 456 50.74 22.26 30.38
N ILE A 457 51.86 22.85 30.82
CA ILE A 457 52.75 22.23 31.79
C ILE A 457 52.37 22.75 33.18
N ALA A 458 52.21 21.85 34.14
CA ALA A 458 51.91 22.20 35.53
C ALA A 458 52.86 21.45 36.48
N LEU A 459 53.19 22.08 37.60
CA LEU A 459 53.94 21.44 38.68
C LEU A 459 52.95 20.91 39.71
N LEU A 460 52.95 19.59 39.91
CA LEU A 460 52.21 18.94 40.98
C LEU A 460 53.25 18.29 41.91
N ASP A 461 53.31 18.75 43.17
CA ASP A 461 54.29 18.30 44.16
C ASP A 461 55.75 18.35 43.67
N SER A 462 56.13 19.45 43.00
CA SER A 462 57.45 19.67 42.38
C SER A 462 57.80 18.74 41.20
N THR A 463 56.86 17.89 40.76
CA THR A 463 57.02 17.06 39.56
C THR A 463 56.28 17.72 38.39
N PRO A 464 56.91 17.92 37.22
CA PRO A 464 56.24 18.50 36.07
C PRO A 464 55.34 17.48 35.37
N PHE A 465 54.11 17.90 35.07
CA PHE A 465 53.13 17.15 34.31
C PHE A 465 52.75 17.93 33.04
N LEU A 466 52.65 17.22 31.93
CA LEU A 466 51.94 17.70 30.75
C LEU A 466 50.46 17.40 30.97
N ILE A 467 49.66 18.44 31.16
CA ILE A 467 48.21 18.33 31.19
C ILE A 467 47.70 18.56 29.77
N VAL A 468 46.96 17.57 29.26
CA VAL A 468 46.30 17.62 27.97
C VAL A 468 44.81 17.79 28.21
N ARG A 469 44.25 18.86 27.65
CA ARG A 469 42.81 19.08 27.60
C ARG A 469 42.32 18.98 26.16
N LEU A 470 41.51 17.97 25.90
CA LEU A 470 40.76 17.82 24.65
C LEU A 470 39.36 18.38 24.87
N THR A 471 38.85 19.16 23.93
CA THR A 471 37.44 19.57 23.89
C THR A 471 36.86 19.08 22.58
N ASP A 472 35.96 18.12 22.66
CA ASP A 472 35.32 17.48 21.52
C ASP A 472 33.88 17.10 21.90
N ASN A 473 32.93 17.83 21.33
CA ASN A 473 31.50 17.68 21.61
C ASN A 473 30.87 16.49 20.88
N ASP A 474 31.59 15.88 19.94
CA ASP A 474 31.11 14.74 19.17
C ASP A 474 31.44 13.42 19.89
N LEU A 475 32.42 13.42 20.80
CA LEU A 475 32.69 12.24 21.65
C LEU A 475 31.65 11.97 22.74
N ILE A 476 30.73 12.91 23.02
CA ILE A 476 29.70 12.78 24.07
C ILE A 476 28.34 12.30 23.54
N LEU A 477 28.26 11.86 22.28
CA LEU A 477 27.01 11.47 21.59
C LEU A 477 26.27 10.30 22.24
N ASN A 478 27.01 9.43 22.94
CA ASN A 478 26.45 8.39 23.76
C ASN A 478 27.07 8.49 25.16
N ALA A 479 26.56 9.43 25.98
CA ALA A 479 27.08 9.72 27.32
C ALA A 479 27.15 8.50 28.25
N SER A 480 26.41 7.43 27.95
CA SER A 480 26.48 6.13 28.61
C SER A 480 27.71 5.29 28.26
N LEU A 481 28.28 5.44 27.05
CA LEU A 481 29.30 4.53 26.52
C LEU A 481 30.71 5.13 26.47
N GLN A 482 30.86 6.44 26.22
CA GLN A 482 32.18 7.03 25.98
C GLN A 482 32.60 7.99 27.09
N LYS A 483 33.41 7.48 28.03
CA LYS A 483 33.97 8.24 29.16
C LYS A 483 35.42 8.66 28.95
N SER A 484 35.99 8.32 27.79
CA SER A 484 37.41 8.46 27.52
C SER A 484 37.73 8.75 26.06
N ALA A 485 38.84 9.46 25.86
CA ALA A 485 39.46 9.71 24.57
C ALA A 485 40.94 9.32 24.59
N PHE A 486 41.52 9.09 23.41
CA PHE A 486 42.94 8.78 23.27
C PHE A 486 43.64 9.85 22.45
N VAL A 487 44.81 10.27 22.90
CA VAL A 487 45.72 11.14 22.15
C VAL A 487 47.09 10.50 22.06
N SER A 488 47.80 10.74 20.97
CA SER A 488 49.17 10.28 20.77
C SER A 488 50.14 11.41 21.12
N VAL A 489 51.03 11.18 22.08
CA VAL A 489 52.02 12.17 22.56
C VAL A 489 53.39 11.74 22.08
N ALA A 490 54.05 12.54 21.25
CA ALA A 490 55.37 12.25 20.69
C ALA A 490 56.37 13.36 21.02
N GLY A 491 57.57 12.98 21.46
CA GLY A 491 58.69 13.91 21.67
C GLY A 491 59.48 14.15 20.38
N TYR A 492 59.91 15.39 20.14
CA TYR A 492 60.62 15.77 18.91
C TYR A 492 61.92 14.97 18.67
N ARG A 493 62.66 14.60 19.73
CA ARG A 493 63.95 13.90 19.59
C ARG A 493 63.82 12.41 19.34
N SER A 494 62.71 11.78 19.69
CA SER A 494 62.57 10.33 19.61
C SER A 494 62.07 9.86 18.25
N GLY A 495 61.52 10.73 17.40
CA GLY A 495 61.18 10.51 15.99
C GLY A 495 60.16 9.39 15.67
N SER A 496 59.94 8.45 16.58
CA SER A 496 59.12 7.25 16.38
C SER A 496 58.42 6.76 17.65
N GLU A 497 58.77 7.25 18.84
CA GLU A 497 58.10 6.85 20.07
C GLU A 497 56.95 7.80 20.38
N SER A 498 55.72 7.28 20.29
CA SER A 498 54.52 7.96 20.77
C SER A 498 53.89 7.21 21.93
N ILE A 499 53.35 7.94 22.89
CA ILE A 499 52.62 7.42 24.05
C ILE A 499 51.14 7.71 23.83
N ASN A 500 50.32 6.67 23.90
CA ASN A 500 48.86 6.86 23.93
C ASN A 500 48.46 7.31 25.33
N LEU A 501 48.07 8.57 25.46
CA LEU A 501 47.53 9.12 26.70
C LEU A 501 46.02 8.94 26.73
N PHE A 502 45.54 8.35 27.82
CA PHE A 502 44.12 8.21 28.11
C PHE A 502 43.59 9.49 28.76
N LEU A 503 42.60 10.12 28.13
CA LEU A 503 41.91 11.29 28.67
C LEU A 503 40.58 10.86 29.27
N ILE A 504 40.23 11.41 30.42
CA ILE A 504 38.97 11.12 31.12
C ILE A 504 38.03 12.31 30.95
N LEU A 505 36.76 12.06 30.67
CA LEU A 505 35.73 13.11 30.56
C LEU A 505 35.67 13.92 31.86
N SER A 506 36.08 15.18 31.79
CA SER A 506 36.11 16.12 32.92
C SER A 506 34.88 17.01 32.97
N ASN A 507 34.24 17.28 31.83
CA ASN A 507 32.96 17.98 31.76
C ASN A 507 32.07 17.46 30.62
N VAL A 508 30.93 16.87 30.99
CA VAL A 508 29.91 16.34 30.07
C VAL A 508 29.26 17.41 29.19
N SER A 509 29.09 18.64 29.66
CA SER A 509 28.34 19.67 28.92
C SER A 509 29.17 20.32 27.82
N SER A 510 30.50 20.22 27.92
CA SER A 510 31.42 20.83 26.97
C SER A 510 32.27 19.82 26.20
N GLY A 511 31.98 18.52 26.32
CA GLY A 511 32.80 17.47 25.71
C GLY A 511 34.28 17.54 26.11
N ALA A 512 34.58 18.03 27.33
CA ALA A 512 35.97 18.23 27.74
C ALA A 512 36.52 16.96 28.38
N PHE A 513 37.66 16.50 27.88
CA PHE A 513 38.45 15.40 28.42
C PHE A 513 39.78 15.94 28.92
N GLU A 514 40.23 15.44 30.07
CA GLU A 514 41.51 15.83 30.65
C GLU A 514 42.31 14.59 31.03
N GLY A 515 43.61 14.65 30.77
CA GLY A 515 44.58 13.65 31.18
C GLY A 515 45.91 14.32 31.47
N ALA A 516 46.74 13.66 32.25
CA ALA A 516 48.07 14.16 32.59
C ALA A 516 49.10 13.05 32.41
N ILE A 517 50.28 13.42 31.92
CA ILE A 517 51.43 12.54 31.83
C ILE A 517 52.62 13.16 32.58
N CYS A 518 53.28 12.37 33.41
CA CYS A 518 54.46 12.81 34.15
C CYS A 518 55.61 13.06 33.17
N ILE A 519 56.32 14.18 33.32
CA ILE A 519 57.50 14.52 32.53
C ILE A 519 58.74 14.33 33.40
N GLN A 520 59.72 13.55 32.93
CA GLN A 520 61.00 13.38 33.60
C GLN A 520 62.12 14.08 32.82
N ASN A 521 62.93 14.86 33.52
CA ASN A 521 64.12 15.48 32.93
C ASN A 521 65.18 14.40 32.71
N SER A 522 65.46 14.05 31.46
CA SER A 522 66.44 13.01 31.13
C SER A 522 67.36 13.44 29.99
N GLN A 523 68.64 13.12 30.14
CA GLN A 523 69.64 13.31 29.08
C GLN A 523 69.58 12.16 28.05
N ALA A 524 68.96 11.02 28.37
CA ALA A 524 68.85 9.89 27.46
C ALA A 524 67.72 10.10 26.45
N VAL A 525 67.97 9.79 25.17
CA VAL A 525 67.03 9.97 24.06
C VAL A 525 65.98 8.84 23.99
N GLN A 526 66.09 7.81 24.83
CA GLN A 526 65.24 6.63 24.75
C GLN A 526 64.86 6.09 26.12
N GLY A 527 63.60 5.69 26.24
CA GLY A 527 63.19 4.65 27.17
C GLY A 527 62.01 5.01 28.06
N ARG A 528 60.81 4.61 27.63
CA ARG A 528 59.63 4.42 28.47
C ARG A 528 59.94 3.44 29.62
N ILE A 529 59.77 3.85 30.87
CA ILE A 529 59.84 2.93 32.03
C ILE A 529 58.57 2.94 32.90
N ASP A 530 57.56 3.78 32.68
CA ASP A 530 56.50 3.95 33.71
C ASP A 530 55.35 4.87 33.26
N ASP A 531 55.03 4.86 31.96
CA ASP A 531 54.09 5.82 31.35
C ASP A 531 54.48 7.30 31.58
N SER A 532 55.76 7.59 31.87
CA SER A 532 56.32 8.94 31.87
C SER A 532 56.92 9.31 30.51
N LEU A 533 56.93 10.61 30.23
CA LEU A 533 57.55 11.19 29.04
C LEU A 533 58.91 11.78 29.43
N TRP A 534 59.97 11.36 28.74
CA TRP A 534 61.31 11.87 28.98
C TRP A 534 61.65 12.99 28.00
N GLY A 535 62.20 14.08 28.51
CA GLY A 535 62.63 15.19 27.66
C GLY A 535 63.55 16.17 28.39
N ARG A 536 64.13 17.09 27.63
CA ARG A 536 64.93 18.21 28.15
C ARG A 536 64.14 19.50 28.00
N SER A 537 64.50 20.49 28.82
CA SER A 537 63.99 21.85 28.61
C SER A 537 64.31 22.31 27.18
N GLY A 538 63.35 22.95 26.55
CA GLY A 538 63.41 23.36 25.16
C GLY A 538 62.94 22.32 24.13
N ASP A 539 62.81 21.04 24.50
CA ASP A 539 62.26 20.02 23.59
C ASP A 539 60.81 20.33 23.23
N ILE A 540 60.40 19.99 22.01
CA ILE A 540 59.02 20.17 21.54
C ILE A 540 58.29 18.83 21.70
N ILE A 541 57.14 18.88 22.34
CA ILE A 541 56.19 17.77 22.40
C ILE A 541 55.09 18.06 21.40
N THR A 542 54.75 17.09 20.57
CA THR A 542 53.56 17.09 19.72
C THR A 542 52.52 16.16 20.31
N VAL A 543 51.32 16.68 20.51
CA VAL A 543 50.14 15.88 20.85
C VAL A 543 49.24 15.84 19.63
N THR A 544 48.93 14.62 19.18
CA THR A 544 48.09 14.34 18.03
C THR A 544 46.79 13.69 18.49
N TYR A 545 45.67 14.26 18.05
CA TYR A 545 44.34 13.69 18.21
C TYR A 545 43.77 13.37 16.83
N ASN A 546 43.37 12.11 16.63
CA ASN A 546 42.67 11.69 15.42
C ASN A 546 41.17 11.81 15.69
N ASP A 547 40.65 12.99 15.41
CA ASP A 547 39.23 13.26 15.45
C ASP A 547 38.51 12.36 14.44
N GLN A 548 37.45 11.70 14.90
CA GLN A 548 36.63 10.84 14.05
C GLN A 548 35.49 11.65 13.40
N MET A 549 35.08 12.77 14.02
CA MET A 549 33.85 13.47 13.66
C MET A 549 34.01 14.98 13.85
N PRO A 550 34.38 15.74 12.80
CA PRO A 550 34.74 15.25 11.48
C PRO A 550 36.13 14.61 11.46
N LEU A 551 36.40 13.77 10.45
CA LEU A 551 37.70 13.15 10.25
C LEU A 551 38.80 14.21 10.10
N ALA A 552 39.57 14.42 11.16
CA ALA A 552 40.63 15.41 11.21
C ALA A 552 41.79 14.93 12.08
N VAL A 553 43.01 15.29 11.69
CA VAL A 553 44.20 15.08 12.53
C VAL A 553 44.57 16.42 13.14
N ILE A 554 44.42 16.51 14.45
CA ILE A 554 44.61 17.73 15.23
C ILE A 554 45.93 17.63 15.96
N ASN A 555 46.85 18.54 15.65
CA ASN A 555 48.17 18.59 16.25
C ASN A 555 48.31 19.85 17.11
N SER A 556 48.78 19.68 18.34
CA SER A 556 49.16 20.78 19.22
C SER A 556 50.58 20.55 19.71
N THR A 557 51.36 21.62 19.84
CA THR A 557 52.75 21.52 20.28
C THR A 557 53.03 22.41 21.48
N ILE A 558 53.90 21.93 22.37
CA ILE A 558 54.36 22.70 23.54
C ILE A 558 55.85 22.45 23.76
N SER A 559 56.57 23.50 24.16
CA SER A 559 57.98 23.38 24.52
C SER A 559 58.09 23.03 26.01
N LEU A 560 58.88 22.01 26.32
CA LEU A 560 59.17 21.61 27.70
C LEU A 560 59.91 22.72 28.43
N GLN A 561 59.43 23.02 29.63
CA GLN A 561 60.09 23.89 30.59
C GLN A 561 60.15 23.14 31.91
N PHE A 562 61.35 23.02 32.47
CA PHE A 562 61.56 22.42 33.78
C PHE A 562 61.90 23.55 34.76
N PRO A 563 61.37 23.52 36.00
CA PRO A 563 61.81 24.47 37.01
C PRO A 563 63.32 24.38 37.18
N GLY A 564 63.97 25.53 37.27
CA GLY A 564 65.35 25.60 37.72
C GLY A 564 65.49 24.93 39.08
N ALA A 565 66.47 24.03 39.22
CA ALA A 565 66.81 23.39 40.48
C ALA A 565 68.11 23.98 41.03
N LEU A 566 68.17 24.25 42.33
CA LEU A 566 69.43 24.58 43.00
C LEU A 566 70.05 23.29 43.53
N ASN A 567 71.19 22.89 42.95
CA ASN A 567 71.97 21.79 43.48
C ASN A 567 73.01 22.33 44.46
N VAL A 568 72.81 22.03 45.75
CA VAL A 568 73.75 22.34 46.83
C VAL A 568 74.48 21.04 47.20
N PRO A 569 75.77 20.89 46.87
CA PRO A 569 76.48 19.61 46.92
C PRO A 569 76.74 19.09 48.34
N VAL A 570 76.53 19.90 49.38
CA VAL A 570 76.67 19.49 50.79
C VAL A 570 75.48 19.98 51.62
N PRO A 571 74.76 19.10 52.35
CA PRO A 571 73.62 19.49 53.19
C PRO A 571 74.05 20.27 54.45
N TYR A 572 75.34 20.23 54.79
CA TYR A 572 75.93 20.96 55.91
C TYR A 572 77.24 21.62 55.46
N ALA A 573 77.32 22.94 55.58
CA ALA A 573 78.55 23.69 55.38
C ALA A 573 79.20 24.03 56.72
N LYS A 574 80.54 24.06 56.77
CA LYS A 574 81.23 24.57 57.95
C LYS A 574 81.03 26.09 58.02
N ILE A 575 80.95 26.63 59.24
CA ILE A 575 81.00 28.09 59.43
C ILE A 575 82.25 28.64 58.71
N ASN A 576 82.06 29.65 57.86
CA ASN A 576 83.06 30.30 57.01
C ASN A 576 83.65 29.43 55.86
N SER A 577 83.02 28.32 55.46
CA SER A 577 83.38 27.65 54.20
C SER A 577 82.56 28.19 53.02
N GLU A 578 83.18 28.26 51.86
CA GLU A 578 82.51 28.55 50.60
C GLU A 578 81.50 27.44 50.26
N ILE A 579 80.28 27.82 49.89
CA ILE A 579 79.25 26.91 49.37
C ILE A 579 79.09 27.22 47.90
N SER A 580 79.37 26.25 47.04
CA SER A 580 79.01 26.34 45.62
C SER A 580 77.55 25.93 45.47
N VAL A 581 76.72 26.81 44.93
CA VAL A 581 75.32 26.52 44.56
C VAL A 581 75.27 26.47 43.05
N THR A 582 74.95 25.31 42.48
CA THR A 582 74.77 25.17 41.03
C THR A 582 73.30 25.38 40.70
N VAL A 583 72.99 26.37 39.88
CA VAL A 583 71.66 26.52 39.27
C VAL A 583 71.59 25.59 38.07
N LEU A 584 70.71 24.60 38.13
CA LEU A 584 70.34 23.73 37.04
C LEU A 584 69.04 24.25 36.46
N ASP A 585 69.15 25.21 35.55
CA ASP A 585 68.00 25.77 34.84
C ASP A 585 68.13 25.47 33.36
N GLY A 586 67.14 24.75 32.83
CA GLY A 586 67.13 24.29 31.46
C GLY A 586 66.57 25.31 30.47
N ASP A 587 65.92 26.39 30.92
CA ASP A 587 65.45 27.48 30.05
C ASP A 587 66.10 28.84 30.36
N LEU A 588 67.18 28.81 31.15
CA LEU A 588 68.01 29.97 31.50
C LEU A 588 68.47 30.78 30.27
N ASP A 589 68.62 30.13 29.11
CA ASP A 589 69.05 30.77 27.85
C ASP A 589 67.91 31.47 27.07
N ARG A 590 66.64 31.26 27.45
CA ARG A 590 65.48 31.86 26.75
C ARG A 590 65.06 33.21 27.29
N ASN A 591 65.46 33.58 28.51
CA ASN A 591 65.19 34.89 29.08
C ASN A 591 66.51 35.61 29.37
N SER A 592 67.09 36.23 28.33
CA SER A 592 68.38 36.94 28.42
C SER A 592 68.40 38.09 29.42
N SER A 593 67.25 38.50 29.96
CA SER A 593 67.08 39.49 31.03
C SER A 593 67.05 38.90 32.45
N ALA A 594 66.98 37.56 32.59
CA ALA A 594 66.99 36.87 33.89
C ALA A 594 68.39 36.34 34.29
N VAL A 595 69.34 36.33 33.35
CA VAL A 595 70.78 36.10 33.56
C VAL A 595 71.44 37.41 33.97
#